data_AF-A0A5E4L8A8-F1
#
_entry.id   AF-A0A5E4L8A8-F1
#
_cell.length_a   1.000
_cell.length_b   1.000
_cell.length_c   1.000
_cell.angle_alpha   90.00
_cell.angle_beta   90.00
_cell.angle_gamma   90.00
#
_symmetry.space_group_name_H-M   'P 1'
#
loop_
_entity.id
_entity.type
_entity.pdbx_description
1 polymer ?
#
loop_
_entity_poly.entity_id
_entity_poly.type
_entity_poly.pdbx_seq_one_letter_code
_entity_poly.pdbx_strand_id
1 'polypeptide(L)'
;METEIAEKFRNLFSNFKDALREPNYTNVGRLSNELTRVSLFLDVPEFIFVGEFLEWLFQNLRGIELDKENKSLLDNEILSLINEIENNTPPFEEAFKLNLLDKLVKLRSDATKIQFKYIATKRRPRPSLEDFLA
;
A
#
# COMPACT_ATOMS: atom_id res chain seq x y z
N MET A 1 -28.61 5.63 3.16
CA MET A 1 -27.50 5.52 4.13
C MET A 1 -26.49 4.48 3.66
N GLU A 2 -26.86 3.21 3.46
CA GLU A 2 -25.97 2.19 2.86
C GLU A 2 -25.44 2.58 1.47
N THR A 3 -26.29 3.17 0.62
CA THR A 3 -25.91 3.64 -0.72
C THR A 3 -24.88 4.76 -0.71
N GLU A 4 -24.99 5.70 0.24
CA GLU A 4 -24.05 6.83 0.36
C GLU A 4 -22.69 6.37 0.90
N ILE A 5 -22.69 5.40 1.82
CA ILE A 5 -21.48 4.78 2.35
C ILE A 5 -20.74 4.01 1.24
N ALA A 6 -21.45 3.17 0.50
CA ALA A 6 -20.87 2.43 -0.63
C ALA A 6 -20.31 3.37 -1.71
N GLU A 7 -21.00 4.47 -1.99
CA GLU A 7 -20.53 5.48 -2.94
C GLU A 7 -19.27 6.21 -2.46
N LYS A 8 -19.20 6.60 -1.18
CA LYS A 8 -17.98 7.18 -0.58
C LYS A 8 -16.78 6.24 -0.70
N PHE A 9 -16.95 4.95 -0.41
CA PHE A 9 -15.86 3.98 -0.53
C PHE A 9 -15.44 3.73 -1.98
N ARG A 10 -16.40 3.60 -2.93
CA ARG A 10 -16.07 3.50 -4.36
C ARG A 10 -15.29 4.71 -4.86
N ASN A 11 -15.68 5.91 -4.46
CA ASN A 11 -14.97 7.13 -4.82
C ASN A 11 -13.54 7.14 -4.24
N LEU A 12 -13.36 6.70 -3.00
CA LEU A 12 -12.02 6.55 -2.40
C LEU A 12 -11.16 5.54 -3.18
N PHE A 13 -11.69 4.36 -3.50
CA PHE A 13 -10.96 3.35 -4.27
C PHE A 13 -10.65 3.81 -5.69
N SER A 14 -11.55 4.56 -6.34
CA SER A 14 -11.30 5.19 -7.63
C SER A 14 -10.12 6.18 -7.54
N ASN A 15 -10.13 7.05 -6.53
CA ASN A 15 -9.04 8.00 -6.28
C ASN A 15 -7.70 7.29 -6.02
N PHE A 16 -7.71 6.14 -5.33
CA PHE A 16 -6.49 5.35 -5.15
C PHE A 16 -5.92 4.85 -6.48
N LYS A 17 -6.77 4.30 -7.35
CA LYS A 17 -6.34 3.78 -8.66
C LYS A 17 -5.71 4.88 -9.51
N ASP A 18 -6.28 6.09 -9.46
CA ASP A 18 -5.71 7.23 -10.16
C ASP A 18 -4.39 7.68 -9.53
N ALA A 19 -4.31 7.76 -8.20
CA ALA A 19 -3.08 8.14 -7.49
C ALA A 19 -1.94 7.14 -7.69
N LEU A 20 -2.21 5.85 -7.93
CA LEU A 20 -1.17 4.86 -8.25
C LEU A 20 -0.50 5.09 -9.60
N ARG A 21 -1.16 5.80 -10.53
CA ARG A 21 -0.57 6.20 -11.82
C ARG A 21 0.49 7.28 -11.67
N GLU A 22 0.56 7.92 -10.50
CA GLU A 22 1.55 8.96 -10.24
C GLU A 22 2.96 8.37 -10.03
N PRO A 23 4.02 9.19 -10.22
CA PRO A 23 5.41 8.72 -10.08
C PRO A 23 5.79 8.27 -8.67
N ASN A 24 5.09 8.73 -7.63
CA ASN A 24 5.40 8.42 -6.23
C ASN A 24 4.14 8.13 -5.41
N TYR A 25 4.33 7.52 -4.24
CA TYR A 25 3.24 7.05 -3.39
C TYR A 25 2.73 8.09 -2.36
N THR A 26 3.00 9.38 -2.53
CA THR A 26 2.58 10.40 -1.54
C THR A 26 1.06 10.50 -1.46
N ASN A 27 0.39 10.58 -2.62
CA ASN A 27 -1.06 10.77 -2.69
C ASN A 27 -1.84 9.55 -2.19
N VAL A 28 -1.35 8.33 -2.47
CA VAL A 28 -1.97 7.11 -1.94
C VAL A 28 -1.84 7.00 -0.42
N GLY A 29 -0.73 7.46 0.18
CA GLY A 29 -0.62 7.52 1.65
C GLY A 29 -1.67 8.43 2.30
N ARG A 30 -1.99 9.57 1.66
CA ARG A 30 -3.08 10.47 2.10
C ARG A 30 -4.43 9.77 2.01
N LEU A 31 -4.70 9.08 0.90
CA LEU A 31 -5.96 8.36 0.67
C LEU A 31 -6.14 7.18 1.64
N SER A 32 -5.05 6.52 2.05
CA SER A 32 -5.09 5.49 3.10
C SER A 32 -5.53 6.03 4.43
N ASN A 33 -4.99 7.18 4.84
CA ASN A 33 -5.43 7.83 6.07
C ASN A 33 -6.90 8.26 5.99
N GLU A 34 -7.35 8.72 4.81
CA GLU A 34 -8.76 9.07 4.57
C GLU A 34 -9.68 7.84 4.66
N LEU A 35 -9.28 6.71 4.08
CA LEU A 35 -9.97 5.43 4.21
C LEU A 35 -10.13 5.05 5.69
N THR A 36 -9.04 5.03 6.45
CA THR A 36 -9.07 4.71 7.89
C THR A 36 -10.04 5.61 8.65
N ARG A 37 -9.98 6.93 8.43
CA ARG A 37 -10.84 7.90 9.12
C ARG A 37 -12.32 7.72 8.79
N VAL A 38 -12.64 7.55 7.50
CA VAL A 38 -14.03 7.32 7.07
C VAL A 38 -14.55 6.00 7.63
N SER A 39 -13.73 4.95 7.64
CA SER A 39 -14.09 3.66 8.20
C SER A 39 -14.27 3.68 9.72
N LEU A 40 -13.46 4.47 10.44
CA LEU A 40 -13.66 4.72 11.87
C LEU A 40 -14.98 5.44 12.16
N PHE A 41 -15.30 6.47 11.37
CA PHE A 41 -16.55 7.22 11.52
C PHE A 41 -17.79 6.35 11.26
N LEU A 42 -17.68 5.41 10.32
CA LEU A 42 -18.77 4.53 9.90
C LEU A 42 -18.79 3.17 10.63
N ASP A 43 -17.84 2.93 11.55
CA ASP A 43 -17.67 1.66 12.29
C ASP A 43 -17.56 0.43 11.38
N VAL A 44 -16.69 0.51 10.36
CA VAL A 44 -16.42 -0.58 9.40
C VAL A 44 -15.03 -1.18 9.64
N PRO A 45 -14.87 -2.14 10.58
CA PRO A 45 -13.57 -2.60 11.06
C PRO A 45 -12.69 -3.21 9.97
N GLU A 46 -13.26 -3.90 8.99
CA GLU A 46 -12.50 -4.45 7.87
C GLU A 46 -11.78 -3.37 7.06
N PHE A 47 -12.44 -2.23 6.82
CA PHE A 47 -11.83 -1.13 6.09
C PHE A 47 -10.89 -0.28 6.95
N ILE A 48 -11.07 -0.23 8.27
CA ILE A 48 -10.08 0.35 9.20
C ILE A 48 -8.76 -0.42 9.05
N PHE A 49 -8.81 -1.75 9.16
CA PHE A 49 -7.64 -2.61 9.04
C PHE A 49 -6.93 -2.43 7.69
N VAL A 50 -7.70 -2.42 6.59
CA VAL A 50 -7.15 -2.18 5.24
C VAL A 50 -6.51 -0.79 5.15
N GLY A 51 -7.17 0.24 5.66
CA GLY A 51 -6.67 1.62 5.64
C GLY A 51 -5.35 1.76 6.39
N GLU A 52 -5.26 1.23 7.61
CA GLU A 52 -4.04 1.24 8.42
C GLU A 52 -2.90 0.48 7.75
N PHE A 53 -3.20 -0.67 7.15
CA PHE A 53 -2.21 -1.45 6.42
C PHE A 53 -1.65 -0.67 5.22
N LEU A 54 -2.53 -0.08 4.41
CA LEU A 54 -2.11 0.68 3.24
C LEU A 54 -1.35 1.94 3.65
N GLU A 55 -1.73 2.59 4.75
CA GLU A 55 -1.00 3.73 5.30
C GLU A 55 0.43 3.32 5.67
N TRP A 56 0.60 2.21 6.40
CA TRP A 56 1.91 1.67 6.72
C TRP A 56 2.73 1.36 5.46
N LEU A 57 2.12 0.70 4.47
CA LEU A 57 2.78 0.35 3.21
C LEU A 57 3.32 1.59 2.50
N PHE A 58 2.48 2.61 2.31
CA PHE A 58 2.86 3.80 1.57
C PHE A 58 3.79 4.72 2.36
N GLN A 59 3.74 4.73 3.70
CA GLN A 59 4.76 5.39 4.50
C GLN A 59 6.14 4.72 4.33
N ASN A 60 6.21 3.40 4.24
CA ASN A 60 7.48 2.72 4.00
C ASN A 60 8.04 2.94 2.60
N LEU A 61 7.16 3.01 1.60
CA LEU A 61 7.54 3.26 0.22
C LEU A 61 7.77 4.75 -0.07
N ARG A 62 7.45 5.63 0.88
CA ARG A 62 7.60 7.08 0.71
C ARG A 62 9.06 7.45 0.50
N GLY A 63 9.32 8.21 -0.57
CA GLY A 63 10.66 8.69 -0.91
C GLY A 63 11.60 7.62 -1.48
N ILE A 64 11.10 6.40 -1.71
CA ILE A 64 11.84 5.38 -2.44
C ILE A 64 11.66 5.62 -3.95
N GLU A 65 12.76 5.85 -4.65
CA GLU A 65 12.78 5.84 -6.11
C GLU A 65 12.86 4.41 -6.60
N LEU A 66 11.71 3.83 -6.94
CA LEU A 66 11.63 2.49 -7.51
C LEU A 66 12.03 2.52 -8.99
N ASP A 67 12.76 1.49 -9.42
CA ASP A 67 12.86 1.20 -10.85
C ASP A 67 11.49 0.78 -11.42
N LYS A 68 11.37 0.86 -12.73
CA LYS A 68 10.12 0.63 -13.46
C LYS A 68 9.54 -0.77 -13.21
N GLU A 69 10.39 -1.78 -13.06
CA GLU A 69 9.96 -3.17 -12.89
C GLU A 69 9.37 -3.38 -11.50
N ASN A 70 10.09 -2.99 -10.45
CA ASN A 70 9.62 -3.08 -9.07
C ASN A 70 8.38 -2.20 -8.83
N LYS A 71 8.32 -1.00 -9.41
CA LYS A 71 7.11 -0.16 -9.36
C LYS A 71 5.92 -0.84 -10.02
N SER A 72 6.09 -1.34 -11.24
CA SER A 72 5.00 -2.00 -11.97
C SER A 72 4.49 -3.24 -11.24
N LEU A 73 5.37 -4.02 -10.61
CA LEU A 73 4.98 -5.20 -9.85
C LEU A 73 4.13 -4.82 -8.62
N LEU A 74 4.60 -3.86 -7.81
CA LEU A 74 3.85 -3.39 -6.64
C LEU A 74 2.52 -2.74 -7.04
N ASP A 75 2.51 -1.88 -8.06
CA ASP A 75 1.29 -1.23 -8.53
C ASP A 75 0.25 -2.25 -8.97
N ASN A 76 0.66 -3.31 -9.69
CA ASN A 76 -0.25 -4.38 -10.10
C ASN A 76 -0.83 -5.14 -8.91
N GLU A 77 -0.03 -5.47 -7.91
CA GLU A 77 -0.51 -6.16 -6.71
C GLU A 77 -1.48 -5.29 -5.89
N ILE A 78 -1.15 -4.01 -5.72
CA ILE A 78 -2.00 -3.04 -5.02
C ILE A 78 -3.31 -2.85 -5.80
N LEU A 79 -3.26 -2.71 -7.12
CA LEU A 79 -4.46 -2.56 -7.95
C LEU A 79 -5.34 -3.80 -7.89
N SER A 80 -4.75 -5.00 -7.92
CA SER A 80 -5.51 -6.26 -7.75
C SER A 80 -6.21 -6.28 -6.41
N LEU A 81 -5.50 -5.95 -5.34
CA LEU A 81 -6.02 -5.88 -3.98
C LEU A 81 -7.19 -4.88 -3.87
N ILE A 82 -7.02 -3.66 -4.39
CA ILE A 82 -8.05 -2.62 -4.35
C ILE A 82 -9.29 -3.05 -5.13
N ASN A 83 -9.12 -3.65 -6.32
CA ASN A 83 -10.24 -4.15 -7.12
C ASN A 83 -11.00 -5.27 -6.39
N GLU A 84 -10.29 -6.18 -5.73
CA GLU A 84 -10.93 -7.24 -4.95
C GLU A 84 -11.72 -6.67 -3.77
N ILE A 85 -11.14 -5.73 -3.03
CA ILE A 85 -11.79 -5.10 -1.88
C ILE A 85 -13.02 -4.29 -2.32
N GLU A 86 -12.93 -3.52 -3.41
CA GLU A 86 -14.06 -2.73 -3.92
C GLU A 86 -15.25 -3.60 -4.36
N ASN A 87 -14.97 -4.79 -4.89
CA ASN A 87 -16.01 -5.73 -5.34
C ASN A 87 -16.64 -6.53 -4.20
N ASN A 88 -16.14 -6.40 -2.97
CA ASN A 88 -16.68 -7.08 -1.79
C ASN A 88 -17.26 -6.05 -0.82
N THR A 89 -18.49 -6.28 -0.37
CA THR A 89 -19.14 -5.39 0.61
C THR A 89 -18.92 -5.96 2.01
N PRO A 90 -18.45 -5.17 2.98
CA PRO A 90 -18.43 -5.58 4.38
C PRO A 90 -19.83 -5.95 4.90
N PRO A 91 -19.96 -6.92 5.83
CA PRO A 91 -18.88 -7.71 6.40
C PRO A 91 -18.33 -8.71 5.39
N PHE A 92 -17.00 -8.84 5.35
CA PHE A 92 -16.36 -9.81 4.47
C PHE A 92 -16.62 -11.24 4.94
N GLU A 93 -16.82 -12.15 3.98
CA GLU A 93 -16.85 -13.58 4.26
C GLU A 93 -15.49 -14.06 4.81
N GLU A 94 -15.50 -15.06 5.71
CA GLU A 94 -14.29 -15.55 6.38
C GLU A 94 -13.22 -16.00 5.38
N ALA A 95 -13.62 -16.71 4.32
CA ALA A 95 -12.72 -17.14 3.26
C ALA A 95 -12.06 -15.94 2.55
N PHE A 96 -12.81 -14.86 2.33
CA PHE A 96 -12.27 -13.64 1.75
C PHE A 96 -11.33 -12.93 2.73
N LYS A 97 -11.67 -12.87 4.02
CA LYS A 97 -10.80 -12.27 5.07
C LYS A 97 -9.43 -12.95 5.12
N LEU A 98 -9.39 -14.29 5.11
CA LEU A 98 -8.15 -15.05 5.12
C LEU A 98 -7.30 -14.79 3.87
N ASN A 99 -7.93 -14.86 2.68
CA ASN A 99 -7.25 -14.57 1.42
C ASN A 99 -6.75 -13.12 1.35
N LEU A 100 -7.53 -12.17 1.86
CA LEU A 100 -7.15 -10.76 1.97
C LEU A 100 -5.92 -10.60 2.87
N LEU A 101 -5.92 -11.24 4.04
CA LEU A 101 -4.79 -11.20 4.97
C LEU A 101 -3.52 -11.75 4.33
N ASP A 102 -3.58 -12.89 3.65
CA ASP A 102 -2.42 -13.48 2.96
C ASP A 102 -1.83 -12.55 1.90
N LYS A 103 -2.70 -11.90 1.12
CA LYS A 103 -2.28 -10.92 0.09
C LYS A 103 -1.63 -9.69 0.71
N LEU A 104 -2.20 -9.16 1.80
CA LEU A 104 -1.62 -8.04 2.54
C LEU A 104 -0.24 -8.42 3.11
N VAL A 105 -0.12 -9.59 3.76
CA VAL A 105 1.17 -10.07 4.29
C VAL A 105 2.22 -10.21 3.19
N LYS A 106 1.85 -10.80 2.04
CA LYS A 106 2.75 -10.90 0.88
C LYS A 106 3.20 -9.53 0.38
N LEU A 107 2.27 -8.62 0.15
CA LEU A 107 2.55 -7.26 -0.33
C LEU A 107 3.49 -6.51 0.62
N ARG A 108 3.27 -6.64 1.93
CA ARG A 108 4.17 -6.09 2.96
C ARG A 108 5.58 -6.67 2.85
N SER A 109 5.69 -8.00 2.68
CA SER A 109 6.98 -8.67 2.54
C SER A 109 7.73 -8.16 1.30
N ASP A 110 7.04 -8.05 0.16
CA ASP A 110 7.65 -7.64 -1.10
C ASP A 110 8.06 -6.16 -1.10
N ALA A 111 7.21 -5.26 -0.57
CA ALA A 111 7.57 -3.87 -0.35
C ALA A 111 8.78 -3.70 0.59
N THR A 112 8.85 -4.50 1.66
CA THR A 112 9.98 -4.50 2.60
C THR A 112 11.27 -4.95 1.92
N LYS A 113 11.24 -6.02 1.12
CA LYS A 113 12.42 -6.48 0.35
C LYS A 113 12.93 -5.39 -0.58
N ILE A 114 12.02 -4.71 -1.28
CA ILE A 114 12.35 -3.61 -2.19
C ILE A 114 13.00 -2.45 -1.42
N GLN A 115 12.46 -2.07 -0.27
CA GLN A 115 13.05 -1.04 0.58
C GLN A 115 14.48 -1.39 1.01
N PHE A 116 14.73 -2.61 1.46
CA PHE A 116 16.07 -3.04 1.82
C PHE A 116 17.05 -3.02 0.63
N LYS A 117 16.60 -3.46 -0.55
CA LYS A 117 17.41 -3.38 -1.78
C LYS A 117 17.77 -1.93 -2.11
N TYR A 118 16.81 -1.01 -2.04
CA TYR A 118 17.04 0.41 -2.28
C TYR A 118 18.01 1.03 -1.27
N ILE A 119 17.85 0.73 0.02
CA ILE A 119 18.78 1.21 1.05
C ILE A 119 20.19 0.67 0.80
N ALA A 120 20.32 -0.59 0.38
CA ALA A 120 21.62 -1.18 0.08
C ALA A 120 22.31 -0.49 -1.12
N THR A 121 21.56 -0.08 -2.15
CA THR A 121 22.14 0.61 -3.32
C THR A 121 22.46 2.08 -3.06
N LYS A 122 21.75 2.76 -2.16
CA LYS A 122 22.04 4.14 -1.76
C LYS A 122 23.13 4.27 -0.69
N ARG A 123 23.48 3.18 0.02
CA ARG A 123 24.62 3.18 0.94
C ARG A 123 25.92 3.38 0.15
N ARG A 124 26.73 4.35 0.57
CA ARG A 124 28.09 4.51 0.05
C ARG A 124 28.85 3.17 0.22
N PRO A 125 29.70 2.77 -0.74
CA PRO A 125 30.55 1.61 -0.55
C PRO A 125 31.34 1.79 0.75
N ARG A 126 31.48 0.71 1.53
CA ARG A 126 32.40 0.72 2.67
C ARG A 126 33.78 1.08 2.11
N PRO A 127 34.52 2.02 2.73
CA PRO A 127 35.88 2.29 2.29
C PRO A 127 36.66 0.98 2.32
N SER A 128 37.43 0.72 1.27
CA SER A 128 38.33 -0.42 1.23
C SER A 128 39.38 -0.29 2.34
N LEU A 129 40.04 -1.39 2.69
CA LEU A 129 41.16 -1.34 3.64
C LEU A 129 42.26 -0.39 3.12
N GLU A 130 42.40 -0.29 1.80
CA GLU A 130 43.35 0.59 1.10
C GLU A 130 42.97 2.07 1.28
N ASP A 131 41.67 2.41 1.25
CA ASP A 131 41.18 3.78 1.54
C ASP A 131 41.38 4.19 3.01
N PHE A 132 41.53 3.22 3.93
CA PHE A 132 41.80 3.47 5.35
C PHE A 132 43.29 3.60 5.67
N LEU A 133 44.16 3.11 4.79
CA LEU A 133 45.61 3.05 4.97
C LEU A 133 46.35 4.12 4.15
N ALA A 134 45.63 4.90 3.32
CA ALA A 134 46.13 6.06 2.56
C ALA A 134 45.97 7.38 3.33
#